data_AF-A0A383B4Q7-F1
#
_entry.id   AF-A0A383B4Q7-F1
#
_cell.length_a   1.000
_cell.length_b   1.000
_cell.length_c   1.000
_cell.angle_alpha   90.00
_cell.angle_beta   90.00
_cell.angle_gamma   90.00
#
_symmetry.space_group_name_H-M   'P 1'
#
loop_
_entity.id
_entity.type
_entity.pdbx_description
1 polymer ?
#
loop_
_entity_poly.entity_id
_entity_poly.type
_entity_poly.pdbx_seq_one_letter_code
_entity_poly.pdbx_strand_id
1 'polypeptide(L)' 'MIMENHMIELANRMSKLGTETAFEVLAKAKKLEAQGNDIIHLQIGEPDFD' A
#
# COMPACT_ATOMS: atom_id res chain seq x y z
N MET A 1 13.45 21.50 27.78
CA MET A 1 13.24 21.36 26.32
C MET A 1 11.84 20.79 26.15
N ILE A 2 10.86 21.64 25.82
CA ILE A 2 9.45 21.23 25.70
C ILE A 2 9.29 20.66 24.29
N MET A 3 8.94 19.38 24.18
CA MET A 3 8.59 18.76 22.91
C MET A 3 7.19 19.23 22.54
N GLU A 4 7.11 20.17 21.61
CA GLU A 4 5.85 20.69 21.10
C GLU A 4 5.23 19.62 20.17
N ASN A 5 4.16 18.98 20.63
CA ASN A 5 3.37 18.05 19.81
C ASN A 5 2.64 18.85 18.73
N HIS A 6 3.25 18.97 17.55
CA HIS A 6 2.58 19.52 16.39
C HIS A 6 1.63 18.46 15.80
N MET A 7 0.37 18.52 16.24
CA MET A 7 -0.74 17.79 15.62
C MET A 7 -0.94 18.36 14.21
N ILE A 8 -0.64 17.56 13.18
CA ILE A 8 -0.93 17.94 11.80
C ILE A 8 -2.45 17.93 11.62
N GLU A 9 -3.03 19.10 11.37
CA GLU A 9 -4.44 19.21 10.98
C GLU A 9 -4.58 18.84 9.50
N LEU A 10 -5.22 17.71 9.23
CA LEU A 10 -5.45 17.24 7.87
C LEU A 10 -6.60 18.01 7.21
N ALA A 11 -6.44 18.34 5.93
CA ALA A 11 -7.52 18.97 5.16
C ALA A 11 -8.72 18.03 5.02
N ASN A 12 -9.95 18.55 5.16
CA ASN A 12 -11.19 17.76 5.07
C ASN A 12 -11.30 16.88 3.80
N ARG A 13 -10.73 17.31 2.66
CA ARG A 13 -10.70 16.54 1.41
C ARG A 13 -9.91 15.24 1.48
N MET A 14 -8.99 15.11 2.44
CA MET A 14 -8.20 13.89 2.65
C MET A 14 -9.10 12.69 2.97
N SER A 15 -10.26 12.91 3.60
CA SER A 15 -11.25 11.85 3.85
C SER A 15 -11.85 11.23 2.57
N LYS A 16 -11.70 11.91 1.41
CA LYS A 16 -12.15 11.39 0.12
C LYS A 16 -11.15 10.42 -0.51
N LEU A 17 -9.90 10.45 -0.06
CA LEU A 17 -8.92 9.45 -0.43
C LEU A 17 -9.29 8.20 0.38
N GLY A 18 -10.05 7.30 -0.24
CA GLY A 18 -10.35 6.00 0.35
C GLY A 18 -9.09 5.19 0.60
N THR A 19 -9.21 4.09 1.33
CA THR A 19 -8.09 3.17 1.54
C THR A 19 -7.70 2.51 0.22
N GLU A 20 -6.42 2.59 -0.14
CA GLU A 20 -5.91 1.94 -1.34
C GLU A 20 -5.72 0.44 -1.11
N THR A 21 -6.53 -0.38 -1.80
CA THR A 21 -6.55 -1.85 -1.61
C THR A 21 -5.51 -2.59 -2.44
N ALA A 22 -4.88 -1.92 -3.42
CA ALA A 22 -3.87 -2.53 -4.29
C ALA A 22 -2.66 -3.05 -3.50
N PHE A 23 -2.20 -2.30 -2.48
CA PHE A 23 -1.10 -2.71 -1.62
C PHE A 23 -1.40 -3.95 -0.77
N GLU A 24 -2.64 -4.13 -0.33
CA GLU A 24 -3.04 -5.30 0.45
C GLU A 24 -3.02 -6.58 -0.41
N VAL A 25 -3.51 -6.48 -1.64
CA VAL A 25 -3.49 -7.59 -2.60
C VAL A 25 -2.05 -7.97 -2.95
N LEU A 26 -1.18 -6.98 -3.21
CA LEU A 26 0.24 -7.19 -3.48
C LEU A 26 0.95 -7.87 -2.29
N ALA A 27 0.70 -7.41 -1.06
CA ALA A 27 1.29 -8.03 0.13
C ALA A 27 0.85 -9.49 0.30
N LYS A 28 -0.41 -9.80 -0.01
CA LYS A 28 -0.94 -11.16 0.02
C LYS A 28 -0.31 -12.05 -1.05
N ALA A 29 -0.14 -11.53 -2.28
CA ALA A 29 0.52 -12.25 -3.37
C ALA A 29 1.97 -12.61 -2.99
N LYS A 30 2.75 -11.64 -2.51
CA LYS A 30 4.14 -11.85 -2.04
C LYS A 30 4.25 -12.91 -0.96
N LYS A 31 3.28 -12.97 -0.04
CA LYS A 31 3.24 -14.00 0.99
C LYS A 31 3.03 -15.40 0.41
N LEU A 32 2.19 -15.53 -0.62
CA LEU A 32 1.93 -16.81 -1.28
C LEU A 32 3.15 -17.26 -2.12
N GLU A 33 3.83 -16.34 -2.79
CA GLU A 33 5.08 -16.61 -3.51
C GLU A 33 6.18 -17.10 -2.56
N ALA A 34 6.34 -16.45 -1.40
CA ALA A 34 7.28 -16.89 -0.37
C ALA A 34 6.97 -18.28 0.21
N GLN A 35 5.75 -18.78 0.03
CA GLN A 35 5.36 -20.16 0.39
C GLN A 35 5.60 -21.16 -0.75
N GLY A 36 6.13 -20.72 -1.90
CA GLY A 36 6.40 -21.55 -3.06
C GLY A 36 5.22 -21.69 -4.02
N ASN A 37 4.18 -20.85 -3.90
CA ASN A 37 3.09 -20.82 -4.88
C ASN A 37 3.50 -20.00 -6.11
N ASP A 38 3.16 -20.49 -7.29
CA ASP A 38 3.29 -19.74 -8.53
C ASP A 38 2.08 -18.78 -8.67
N ILE A 39 2.35 -17.48 -8.68
CA ILE A 39 1.34 -16.42 -8.66
C ILE A 39 1.44 -15.58 -9.94
N ILE A 40 0.34 -15.53 -10.70
CA ILE A 40 0.25 -14.71 -11.89
C ILE A 40 -0.24 -13.31 -11.48
N HIS A 41 0.62 -12.31 -11.67
CA HIS A 41 0.28 -10.90 -11.46
C HIS A 41 -0.39 -10.33 -12.71
N LEU A 42 -1.64 -9.88 -12.57
CA LEU A 42 -2.38 -9.16 -13.63
C LEU A 42 -2.67 -7.72 -13.21
N GLN A 43 -1.78 -7.16 -12.38
CA GLN A 43 -1.92 -5.83 -11.81
C GLN A 43 -1.52 -4.78 -12.85
N ILE A 44 -2.29 -3.70 -12.96
CA ILE A 44 -1.98 -2.62 -13.88
C ILE A 44 -0.94 -1.72 -13.21
N GLY A 45 0.21 -1.49 -13.85
CA GLY A 45 1.18 -0.49 -13.42
C GLY A 45 2.42 -1.01 -12.68
N GLU A 46 2.61 -2.32 -12.55
CA GLU A 46 3.94 -2.86 -12.23
C GLU A 46 4.80 -2.83 -13.51
N PRO A 47 5.93 -2.12 -13.52
CA PRO A 47 6.92 -2.24 -14.60
C PRO A 47 7.46 -3.67 -14.65
N ASP A 48 7.43 -4.28 -15.84
CA ASP A 48 8.08 -5.55 -16.12
C ASP A 48 9.60 -5.34 -15.98
N PHE A 49 10.20 -5.87 -14.91
CA PHE A 49 11.62 -5.72 -14.60
C PHE A 49 12.41 -7.04 -14.73
N ASP A 50 11.83 -8.03 -15.41
CA ASP A 50 12.56 -9.21 -15.90
C ASP A 50 13.30 -8.92 -17.24
#